data_AF-A0A183HUV1-F1
#
_entry.id   AF-A0A183HUV1-F1
#
_cell.length_a   1.000
_cell.length_b   1.000
_cell.length_c   1.000
_cell.angle_alpha   90.00
_cell.angle_beta   90.00
_cell.angle_gamma   90.00
#
_symmetry.space_group_name_H-M   'P 1'
#
loop_
_entity.id
_entity.type
_entity.pdbx_description
1 polymer ?
#
loop_
_entity_poly.entity_id
_entity_poly.type
_entity_poly.pdbx_seq_one_letter_code
_entity_poly.pdbx_strand_id
1 'polypeptide(L)'
;MDKILSKNQYYTSRRLKPTDKNLAFDKDFRITHYAGDVTYNVVGFIDKNRDTLYQDLKRLLYNSNNPVLRKIFPDGAKSVTEVNKKPLTAGTIFKNSMSDLMKQLSTKEPHYIRCIKPNEIKSSTSFDTIGVRNQVKVI
;
A
#
# COMPACT_ATOMS: atom_id res chain seq x y z
N MET A 1 10.92 2.37 -14.36
CA MET A 1 11.19 1.09 -13.69
C MET A 1 11.92 0.12 -14.60
N ASP A 2 11.52 0.00 -15.87
CA ASP A 2 12.09 -0.99 -16.80
C ASP A 2 13.63 -0.97 -16.92
N LYS A 3 14.28 0.20 -16.92
CA LYS A 3 15.74 0.28 -17.01
C LYS A 3 16.46 -0.37 -15.82
N ILE A 4 15.85 -0.31 -14.63
CA ILE A 4 16.45 -0.78 -13.37
C ILE A 4 16.04 -2.24 -13.09
N LEU A 5 14.78 -2.58 -13.38
CA LEU A 5 14.19 -3.88 -13.05
C LEU A 5 14.13 -4.86 -14.23
N SER A 6 14.72 -4.52 -15.39
CA SER A 6 14.70 -5.38 -16.59
C SER A 6 15.24 -6.79 -16.36
N LYS A 7 16.19 -6.95 -15.45
CA LYS A 7 16.79 -8.25 -15.09
C LYS A 7 16.09 -8.96 -13.94
N ASN A 8 15.10 -8.33 -13.31
CA ASN A 8 14.40 -8.93 -12.19
C ASN A 8 13.33 -9.91 -12.69
N GLN A 9 13.47 -11.19 -12.32
CA GLN A 9 12.55 -12.25 -12.74
C GLN A 9 11.09 -12.04 -12.27
N TYR A 10 10.89 -11.23 -11.23
CA TYR A 10 9.56 -10.96 -10.67
C TYR A 10 8.93 -9.68 -11.24
N TYR A 11 9.54 -9.03 -12.22
CA TYR A 11 9.03 -7.80 -12.81
C TYR A 11 8.86 -7.94 -14.32
N THR A 12 7.72 -7.49 -14.85
CA THR A 12 7.55 -7.35 -16.29
C THR A 12 6.67 -6.15 -16.64
N SER A 13 6.78 -5.67 -17.87
CA SER A 13 5.99 -4.57 -18.40
C SER A 13 5.80 -4.77 -19.89
N ARG A 14 4.91 -3.98 -20.50
CA ARG A 14 4.66 -4.08 -21.94
C ARG A 14 5.90 -3.80 -22.80
N ARG A 15 6.85 -3.01 -22.29
CA ARG A 15 8.12 -2.73 -22.98
C ARG A 15 9.07 -3.93 -22.99
N LEU A 16 9.06 -4.73 -21.92
CA LEU A 16 9.90 -5.92 -21.80
C LEU A 16 9.31 -7.13 -22.53
N LYS A 17 7.97 -7.22 -22.60
CA LYS A 17 7.24 -8.27 -23.33
C LYS A 17 6.19 -7.65 -24.26
N PRO A 18 6.58 -7.16 -25.45
CA PRO A 18 5.66 -6.47 -26.38
C PRO A 18 4.50 -7.34 -26.88
N THR A 19 4.62 -8.67 -26.80
CA THR A 19 3.60 -9.64 -27.19
C THR A 19 2.43 -9.75 -26.20
N ASP A 20 2.60 -9.31 -24.95
CA ASP A 20 1.58 -9.43 -23.92
C ASP A 20 0.51 -8.33 -24.05
N LYS A 21 -0.57 -8.62 -24.77
CA LYS A 21 -1.67 -7.68 -25.04
C LYS A 21 -2.43 -7.23 -23.79
N ASN A 22 -2.28 -7.92 -22.66
CA ASN A 22 -2.99 -7.60 -21.42
C ASN A 22 -2.35 -6.46 -20.63
N LEU A 23 -1.14 -6.02 -21.00
CA LEU A 23 -0.45 -4.89 -20.36
C LEU A 23 -0.54 -3.65 -21.25
N ALA A 24 -1.12 -2.56 -20.75
CA ALA A 24 -1.14 -1.28 -21.44
C ALA A 24 0.26 -0.64 -21.46
N PHE A 25 0.65 -0.15 -22.65
CA PHE A 25 1.94 0.51 -22.85
C PHE A 25 2.07 1.75 -21.97
N ASP A 26 3.21 1.89 -21.28
CA ASP A 26 3.53 2.99 -20.36
C ASP A 26 2.59 3.24 -19.18
N LYS A 27 1.59 2.38 -19.00
CA LYS A 27 0.60 2.50 -17.92
C LYS A 27 0.66 1.33 -16.96
N ASP A 28 0.89 0.13 -17.47
CA ASP A 28 0.84 -1.09 -16.65
C ASP A 28 2.22 -1.74 -16.50
N PHE A 29 2.43 -2.28 -15.31
CA PHE A 29 3.52 -3.21 -15.02
C PHE A 29 2.97 -4.36 -14.17
N ARG A 30 3.69 -5.47 -14.14
CA ARG A 30 3.29 -6.67 -13.41
C ARG A 30 4.40 -7.11 -12.47
N ILE A 31 3.99 -7.51 -11.27
CA ILE A 31 4.87 -8.12 -10.28
C ILE A 31 4.39 -9.54 -10.02
N THR A 32 5.33 -10.49 -10.04
CA THR A 32 5.08 -11.87 -9.63
C THR A 32 5.24 -11.98 -8.12
N HIS A 33 4.12 -12.13 -7.41
CA HIS A 33 4.09 -12.36 -5.96
C HIS A 33 4.05 -13.87 -5.67
N TYR A 34 4.24 -14.24 -4.40
CA TYR A 34 4.12 -15.65 -3.96
C TYR A 34 2.74 -16.26 -4.29
N ALA A 35 1.69 -15.44 -4.31
CA ALA A 35 0.31 -15.83 -4.63
C ALA A 35 -0.04 -15.67 -6.13
N GLY A 36 0.94 -15.37 -6.99
CA GLY A 36 0.77 -15.20 -8.43
C GLY A 36 1.05 -13.80 -8.95
N ASP A 37 0.78 -13.62 -10.24
CA ASP A 37 1.04 -12.39 -10.97
C ASP A 37 -0.05 -11.33 -10.71
N VAL A 38 0.38 -10.11 -10.37
CA VAL A 38 -0.51 -8.96 -10.17
C VAL A 38 -0.10 -7.81 -11.08
N THR A 39 -1.04 -7.35 -11.91
CA THR A 39 -0.87 -6.19 -12.78
C THR A 39 -1.28 -4.91 -12.05
N TYR A 40 -0.40 -3.91 -12.08
CA TYR A 40 -0.58 -2.61 -11.48
C TYR A 40 -0.60 -1.54 -12.56
N ASN A 41 -1.52 -0.58 -12.41
CA ASN A 41 -1.62 0.59 -13.26
C ASN A 41 -1.02 1.81 -12.56
N VAL A 42 -0.11 2.53 -13.21
CA VAL A 42 0.64 3.65 -12.62
C VAL A 42 -0.17 4.95 -12.51
N VAL A 43 -1.38 5.02 -13.10
CA VAL A 43 -2.18 6.24 -13.09
C VAL A 43 -2.56 6.62 -11.65
N GLY A 44 -2.23 7.86 -11.27
CA GLY A 44 -2.47 8.39 -9.93
C GLY A 44 -1.51 7.88 -8.84
N PHE A 45 -0.48 7.09 -9.16
CA PHE A 45 0.50 6.64 -8.16
C PHE A 45 1.20 7.81 -7.47
N ILE A 46 1.59 8.84 -8.23
CA ILE A 46 2.27 10.01 -7.68
C ILE A 46 1.35 10.82 -6.79
N ASP A 47 0.11 11.06 -7.21
CA ASP A 47 -0.86 11.84 -6.44
C ASP A 47 -1.23 11.13 -5.14
N LYS A 48 -1.52 9.81 -5.21
CA LYS A 48 -1.76 8.97 -4.02
C LYS A 48 -0.57 8.91 -3.06
N ASN A 49 0.66 9.06 -3.57
CA ASN A 49 1.86 9.03 -2.75
C ASN A 49 2.20 10.41 -2.14
N ARG A 50 1.66 11.50 -2.70
CA ARG A 50 1.77 12.88 -2.19
C ARG A 50 0.72 13.19 -1.11
N ASP A 51 0.40 12.21 -0.26
CA ASP A 51 -0.60 12.30 0.81
C ASP A 51 -0.10 13.12 2.01
N THR A 52 0.14 14.41 1.78
CA THR A 52 0.73 15.31 2.77
C THR A 52 -0.23 16.44 3.07
N LEU A 53 -0.70 16.52 4.31
CA LEU A 53 -1.48 17.65 4.80
C LEU A 53 -0.56 18.88 4.92
N TYR A 54 -0.94 19.97 4.26
CA TYR A 54 -0.20 21.23 4.33
C TYR A 54 -0.08 21.73 5.77
N GLN A 55 1.10 22.28 6.11
CA GLN A 55 1.38 22.73 7.47
C GLN A 55 0.43 23.83 7.95
N ASP A 56 -0.01 24.71 7.06
CA ASP A 56 -0.93 25.79 7.44
C ASP A 56 -2.32 25.27 7.81
N LEU A 57 -2.76 24.18 7.19
CA LEU A 57 -3.98 23.50 7.58
C LEU A 57 -3.82 22.81 8.95
N LYS A 58 -2.66 22.20 9.22
CA LYS A 58 -2.35 21.66 10.56
C LYS A 58 -2.35 22.75 11.64
N ARG A 59 -1.79 23.92 11.35
CA ARG A 59 -1.81 25.09 12.25
C ARG A 59 -3.22 25.60 12.52
N LEU A 60 -4.03 25.73 11.47
CA LEU A 60 -5.42 26.13 11.58
C LEU A 60 -6.19 25.18 12.51
N LEU A 61 -6.04 23.87 12.31
CA LEU A 61 -6.72 22.85 13.11
C LEU A 61 -6.23 22.83 14.57
N TYR A 62 -4.92 23.04 14.79
CA TYR A 62 -4.35 23.15 16.13
C TYR A 62 -4.90 24.36 16.92
N ASN A 63 -5.04 25.50 16.24
CA ASN A 63 -5.57 26.73 16.82
C ASN A 63 -7.10 26.74 16.98
N SER A 64 -7.79 25.64 16.65
CA SER A 64 -9.22 25.51 16.89
C SER A 64 -9.55 25.58 18.39
N ASN A 65 -10.75 26.08 18.70
CA ASN A 65 -11.32 26.03 20.04
C ASN A 65 -11.75 24.61 20.45
N ASN A 66 -11.81 23.67 19.51
CA ASN A 66 -12.13 22.27 19.82
C ASN A 66 -10.89 21.54 20.39
N PRO A 67 -10.94 21.06 21.66
CA PRO A 67 -9.80 20.37 22.28
C PRO A 67 -9.36 19.10 21.55
N VAL A 68 -10.29 18.40 20.91
CA VAL A 68 -10.01 17.16 20.16
C VAL A 68 -9.17 17.47 18.93
N LEU A 69 -9.51 18.53 18.18
CA LEU A 69 -8.74 18.93 16.98
C LEU A 69 -7.32 19.33 17.36
N ARG A 70 -7.15 20.08 18.46
CA ARG A 70 -5.82 20.44 18.97
C ARG A 70 -4.98 19.22 19.32
N LYS A 71 -5.60 18.20 19.92
CA LYS A 71 -4.93 16.94 20.31
C LYS A 71 -4.53 16.08 19.12
N ILE A 72 -5.32 16.06 18.04
CA ILE A 72 -5.04 15.28 16.83
C ILE A 72 -3.93 15.93 15.97
N PHE A 73 -3.80 17.26 16.00
CA PHE A 73 -2.84 18.01 15.17
C PHE A 73 -1.76 18.74 15.98
N PRO A 74 -1.00 18.06 16.87
CA PRO A 74 0.03 18.71 17.69
C PRO A 74 1.16 19.33 16.85
N ASP A 75 1.38 18.78 15.65
CA ASP A 75 2.34 19.31 14.67
C ASP A 75 2.05 20.75 14.24
N GLY A 76 0.82 21.25 14.43
CA GLY A 76 0.47 22.65 14.16
C GLY A 76 1.26 23.64 15.03
N ALA A 77 1.75 23.22 16.21
CA ALA A 77 2.57 24.06 17.08
C ALA A 77 4.03 24.24 16.60
N LYS A 78 4.50 23.44 15.64
CA LYS A 78 5.91 23.42 15.21
C LYS A 78 6.28 24.66 14.37
N SER A 79 7.48 25.20 14.64
CA SER A 79 8.06 26.35 13.93
C SER A 79 8.32 26.02 12.46
N VAL A 80 8.15 27.00 11.57
CA VAL A 80 8.42 26.89 10.11
C VAL A 80 9.81 26.32 9.80
N THR A 81 10.80 26.61 10.65
CA THR A 81 12.18 26.13 10.50
C THR A 81 12.33 24.62 10.69
N GLU A 82 11.45 23.97 11.48
CA GLU A 82 11.47 22.52 11.73
C GLU A 82 10.74 21.71 10.65
N VAL A 83 9.83 22.35 9.91
CA VAL A 83 8.96 21.72 8.89
C VAL A 83 9.42 21.93 7.44
N ASN A 84 10.55 22.60 7.21
CA ASN A 84 11.16 22.71 5.86
C ASN A 84 11.71 21.38 5.32
N LYS A 85 11.67 20.30 6.11
CA LYS A 85 11.97 18.96 5.62
C LYS A 85 10.85 18.49 4.71
N LYS A 86 11.22 17.99 3.53
CA LYS A 86 10.26 17.39 2.59
C LYS A 86 9.43 16.35 3.35
N PRO A 87 8.09 16.48 3.39
CA PRO A 87 7.25 15.56 4.13
C PRO A 87 7.45 14.14 3.59
N LEU A 88 7.38 13.16 4.49
CA LEU A 88 7.44 11.76 4.10
C LEU A 88 6.27 11.43 3.16
N THR A 89 6.54 10.63 2.15
CA THR A 89 5.49 10.19 1.23
C THR A 89 4.63 9.10 1.87
N ALA A 90 3.41 8.91 1.38
CA ALA A 90 2.49 7.87 1.87
C ALA A 90 3.17 6.47 1.89
N GLY A 91 3.87 6.13 0.80
CA GLY A 91 4.60 4.87 0.70
C GLY A 91 5.77 4.74 1.69
N THR A 92 6.42 5.85 2.07
CA THR A 92 7.49 5.83 3.08
C THR A 92 6.91 5.62 4.47
N ILE A 93 5.80 6.30 4.79
CA ILE A 93 5.06 6.13 6.05
C ILE A 93 4.59 4.68 6.19
N PHE A 94 3.99 4.11 5.13
CA PHE A 94 3.54 2.72 5.11
C PHE A 94 4.70 1.74 5.29
N LYS A 95 5.81 1.94 4.57
CA LYS A 95 7.01 1.09 4.67
C LYS A 95 7.57 1.08 6.09
N ASN A 96 7.70 2.25 6.73
CA ASN A 96 8.23 2.35 8.08
C ASN A 96 7.29 1.66 9.08
N SER A 97 5.99 1.92 8.99
CA SER A 97 4.97 1.30 9.86
C SER A 97 4.98 -0.23 9.73
N MET A 98 5.11 -0.76 8.52
CA MET A 98 5.21 -2.20 8.28
C MET A 98 6.53 -2.79 8.83
N SER A 99 7.65 -2.08 8.67
CA SER A 99 8.95 -2.51 9.21
C SER A 99 8.93 -2.57 10.74
N ASP A 100 8.36 -1.56 11.39
CA ASP A 100 8.24 -1.50 12.84
C ASP A 100 7.34 -2.62 13.38
N LEU A 101 6.21 -2.87 12.69
CA LEU A 101 5.33 -3.98 13.00
C LEU A 101 6.04 -5.33 12.89
N MET A 102 6.73 -5.59 11.77
CA MET A 102 7.45 -6.85 11.57
C MET A 102 8.55 -7.05 12.63
N LYS A 103 9.26 -5.98 13.00
CA LYS A 103 10.24 -6.02 14.09
C LYS A 103 9.59 -6.45 15.41
N GLN A 104 8.42 -5.90 15.75
CA GLN A 104 7.71 -6.30 16.96
C GLN A 104 7.25 -7.76 16.91
N LEU A 105 6.66 -8.21 15.79
CA LEU A 105 6.22 -9.61 15.63
C LEU A 105 7.39 -10.59 15.75
N SER A 106 8.57 -10.25 15.21
CA SER A 106 9.74 -11.13 15.28
C SER A 106 10.27 -11.38 16.69
N THR A 107 9.85 -10.59 17.68
CA THR A 107 10.25 -10.79 19.09
C THR A 107 9.37 -11.81 19.83
N LYS A 108 8.30 -12.30 19.18
CA LYS A 108 7.30 -13.20 19.78
C LYS A 108 7.21 -14.50 19.00
N GLU A 109 6.64 -15.52 19.63
CA GLU A 109 6.25 -16.75 18.96
C GLU A 109 4.96 -16.53 18.16
N PRO A 110 4.96 -16.76 16.84
CA PRO A 110 3.78 -16.49 16.03
C PRO A 110 2.82 -17.68 15.99
N HIS A 111 1.53 -17.39 16.14
CA HIS A 111 0.44 -18.33 15.84
C HIS A 111 -0.43 -17.76 14.71
N TYR A 112 -0.77 -18.59 13.73
CA TYR A 112 -1.46 -18.14 12.52
C TYR A 112 -2.86 -18.76 12.42
N ILE A 113 -3.86 -17.92 12.19
CA ILE A 113 -5.21 -18.32 11.80
C ILE A 113 -5.38 -17.96 10.31
N ARG A 114 -5.72 -18.94 9.48
CA ARG A 114 -5.98 -18.75 8.05
C ARG A 114 -7.48 -18.73 7.78
N CYS A 115 -8.04 -17.54 7.55
CA CYS A 115 -9.45 -17.38 7.22
C CYS A 115 -9.69 -17.69 5.74
N ILE A 116 -10.77 -18.40 5.44
CA ILE A 116 -11.19 -18.74 4.07
C ILE A 116 -12.56 -18.12 3.79
N LYS A 117 -12.69 -17.40 2.68
CA LYS A 117 -13.97 -16.86 2.20
C LYS A 117 -14.71 -17.92 1.37
N PRO A 118 -15.89 -18.39 1.80
CA PRO A 118 -16.59 -19.51 1.14
C PRO A 118 -17.22 -19.12 -0.20
N ASN A 119 -17.61 -17.86 -0.39
CA ASN A 119 -18.20 -17.35 -1.64
C ASN A 119 -18.13 -15.81 -1.71
N GLU A 120 -18.24 -15.26 -2.93
CA GLU A 120 -18.25 -13.80 -3.18
C GLU A 120 -19.59 -13.14 -2.90
N ILE A 121 -20.70 -13.88 -3.02
CA ILE A 121 -22.07 -13.36 -2.88
C ILE A 121 -22.50 -13.11 -1.43
N LYS A 122 -21.60 -13.32 -0.46
CA LYS A 122 -21.83 -13.15 0.98
C LYS A 122 -22.98 -14.02 1.53
N SER A 123 -23.24 -15.17 0.91
CA SER A 123 -24.25 -16.11 1.37
C SER A 123 -23.69 -17.02 2.46
N SER A 124 -24.48 -17.36 3.47
CA SER A 124 -24.09 -18.32 4.52
C SER A 124 -24.14 -19.77 4.07
N THR A 125 -24.87 -20.08 2.98
CA THR A 125 -25.11 -21.46 2.52
C THR A 125 -24.40 -21.79 1.21
N SER A 126 -23.87 -20.80 0.51
CA SER A 126 -23.16 -21.01 -0.75
C SER A 126 -21.69 -21.34 -0.51
N PHE A 127 -21.14 -22.29 -1.28
CA PHE A 127 -19.74 -22.66 -1.22
C PHE A 127 -19.16 -22.75 -2.63
N ASP A 128 -18.28 -21.82 -2.97
CA ASP A 128 -17.51 -21.82 -4.21
C ASP A 128 -16.25 -22.68 -4.03
N THR A 129 -16.32 -23.91 -4.50
CA THR A 129 -15.22 -24.88 -4.43
C THR A 129 -13.97 -24.40 -5.15
N ILE A 130 -14.09 -23.66 -6.24
CA ILE A 130 -12.96 -23.17 -7.03
C ILE A 130 -12.28 -22.02 -6.30
N GLY A 131 -13.07 -21.03 -5.85
CA GLY A 131 -12.57 -19.89 -5.08
C GLY A 131 -11.89 -20.32 -3.78
N VAL A 132 -12.47 -21.27 -3.05
CA VAL A 132 -11.87 -21.82 -1.82
C VAL A 132 -10.60 -22.61 -2.13
N ARG A 133 -10.60 -23.47 -3.16
CA ARG A 133 -9.40 -24.21 -3.56
C ARG A 133 -8.25 -23.29 -3.92
N ASN A 134 -8.52 -22.17 -4.59
CA ASN A 134 -7.50 -21.20 -4.94
C ASN A 134 -6.93 -20.50 -3.70
N GLN A 135 -7.77 -20.16 -2.71
CA GLN A 135 -7.31 -19.62 -1.42
C GLN A 135 -6.40 -20.60 -0.69
N VAL A 136 -6.78 -21.88 -0.61
CA VAL A 136 -5.98 -22.92 0.08
C VAL A 136 -4.59 -23.09 -0.55
N LYS A 137 -4.45 -22.88 -1.86
CA LYS A 137 -3.14 -22.96 -2.54
C LYS A 137 -2.19 -21.82 -2.20
N VAL A 138 -2.71 -20.67 -1.72
CA VAL A 138 -1.93 -19.44 -1.54
C VAL A 138 -1.83 -18.97 -0.07
N ILE A 139 -2.46 -19.64 0.88
CA ILE A 139 -2.33 -19.36 2.33
C ILE A 139 -1.17 -20.13 2.96
#